data_AF-A0A8B8SP80-F1
#
_entry.id   AF-A0A8B8SP80-F1
#
_cell.length_a   1.000
_cell.length_b   1.000
_cell.length_c   1.000
_cell.angle_alpha   90.00
_cell.angle_beta   90.00
_cell.angle_gamma   90.00
#
_symmetry.space_group_name_H-M   'P 1'
#
loop_
_entity.id
_entity.type
_entity.pdbx_description
1 polymer ?
#
loop_
_entity_poly.entity_id
_entity_poly.type
_entity_poly.pdbx_seq_one_letter_code
_entity_poly.pdbx_strand_id
1 'polypeptide(L)'
;MVQELLDFKDKIDFIIETSFLKNEKFIVAMKEAFETFINKRPNKPAELLAKYVDSKLRAGNKEATDEELEELLDKIMILFRFIYGKDIFEAFYKKDLAKRLLLGKSASIDAEKSMLFKLKQGMCLAPYISWFSHFVVSVFYESWWRTVTS
;
A
#
# COMPACT_ATOMS: atom_id res chain seq x y z
N MET A 1 -8.60 -11.82 3.45
CA MET A 1 -9.25 -10.64 2.82
C MET A 1 -8.39 -9.98 1.75
N VAL A 2 -7.31 -9.24 2.05
CA VAL A 2 -6.57 -8.52 0.98
C VAL A 2 -5.95 -9.48 -0.03
N GLN A 3 -5.33 -10.57 0.42
CA GLN A 3 -4.85 -11.63 -0.47
C GLN A 3 -5.97 -12.22 -1.33
N GLU A 4 -7.12 -12.54 -0.74
CA GLU A 4 -8.28 -13.07 -1.49
C GLU A 4 -8.80 -12.08 -2.53
N LEU A 5 -8.73 -10.76 -2.27
CA LEU A 5 -9.09 -9.74 -3.24
C LEU A 5 -8.10 -9.66 -4.39
N LEU A 6 -6.80 -9.84 -4.12
CA LEU A 6 -5.76 -9.92 -5.14
C LEU A 6 -5.96 -11.16 -6.01
N ASP A 7 -6.14 -12.33 -5.39
CA ASP A 7 -6.37 -13.58 -6.11
C ASP A 7 -7.67 -13.53 -6.92
N PHE A 8 -8.70 -12.89 -6.40
CA PHE A 8 -9.96 -12.69 -7.12
C PHE A 8 -9.79 -11.73 -8.30
N LYS A 9 -9.03 -10.65 -8.13
CA LYS A 9 -8.71 -9.70 -9.21
C LYS A 9 -7.94 -10.39 -10.33
N ASP A 10 -6.90 -11.16 -10.00
CA ASP A 10 -6.10 -11.91 -10.96
C ASP A 10 -6.95 -12.91 -11.76
N LYS A 11 -7.87 -13.63 -11.08
CA LYS A 11 -8.81 -14.55 -11.74
C LYS A 11 -9.74 -13.84 -12.72
N ILE A 12 -10.29 -12.68 -12.33
CA ILE A 12 -11.20 -11.92 -13.19
C ILE A 12 -10.45 -11.31 -14.38
N ASP A 13 -9.24 -10.77 -14.15
CA ASP A 13 -8.39 -10.25 -15.23
C ASP A 13 -8.07 -11.34 -16.25
N PHE A 14 -7.71 -12.54 -15.78
CA PHE A 14 -7.43 -13.70 -16.64
C PHE A 14 -8.64 -14.09 -17.51
N ILE A 15 -9.84 -14.08 -16.94
CA ILE A 15 -11.09 -14.37 -17.67
C ILE A 15 -11.36 -13.28 -18.71
N ILE A 16 -11.19 -12.00 -18.36
CA ILE A 16 -11.40 -10.86 -19.28
C ILE A 16 -10.39 -10.90 -20.43
N GLU A 17 -9.14 -11.23 -20.15
CA GLU A 17 -8.10 -11.35 -21.16
C GLU A 17 -8.35 -12.53 -22.09
N THR A 18 -8.61 -13.72 -21.54
CA THR A 18 -8.67 -14.97 -22.30
C THR A 18 -10.01 -15.20 -22.97
N SER A 19 -11.12 -14.95 -22.25
CA SER A 19 -12.47 -15.26 -22.73
C SER A 19 -13.14 -14.08 -23.45
N PHE A 20 -12.76 -12.85 -23.09
CA PHE A 20 -13.36 -11.63 -23.63
C PHE A 20 -12.40 -10.79 -24.48
N LEU A 21 -11.20 -11.32 -24.80
CA LEU A 21 -10.20 -10.67 -25.65
C LEU A 21 -9.89 -9.22 -25.25
N LYS A 22 -9.83 -8.95 -23.93
CA LYS A 22 -9.62 -7.61 -23.37
C LYS A 22 -10.66 -6.57 -23.80
N ASN A 23 -11.91 -6.97 -23.99
CA ASN A 23 -12.99 -6.05 -24.32
C ASN A 23 -13.12 -4.94 -23.26
N GLU A 24 -12.97 -3.69 -23.68
CA GLU A 24 -12.94 -2.52 -22.80
C GLU A 24 -14.22 -2.38 -21.96
N LYS A 25 -15.39 -2.77 -22.48
CA LYS A 25 -16.65 -2.69 -21.74
C LYS A 25 -16.64 -3.57 -20.49
N PHE A 26 -16.08 -4.77 -20.59
CA PHE A 26 -15.94 -5.69 -19.45
C PHE A 26 -14.90 -5.19 -18.46
N ILE A 27 -13.82 -4.56 -18.93
CA ILE A 27 -12.81 -3.94 -18.07
C ILE A 27 -13.43 -2.79 -17.26
N VAL A 28 -14.22 -1.93 -17.89
CA VAL A 28 -14.91 -0.81 -17.22
C VAL A 28 -15.93 -1.33 -16.20
N ALA A 29 -16.81 -2.26 -16.61
CA ALA A 29 -17.82 -2.83 -15.72
C ALA A 29 -17.19 -3.54 -14.50
N MET A 30 -16.06 -4.22 -14.71
CA MET A 30 -15.31 -4.85 -13.62
C MET A 30 -14.73 -3.80 -12.66
N LYS A 31 -14.13 -2.72 -13.18
CA LYS A 31 -13.62 -1.62 -12.33
C LYS A 31 -14.73 -1.00 -11.48
N GLU A 32 -15.87 -0.69 -12.08
CA GLU A 32 -17.04 -0.13 -11.37
C GLU A 32 -17.57 -1.09 -10.30
N ALA A 33 -17.65 -2.39 -10.61
CA ALA A 33 -18.06 -3.40 -9.64
C ALA A 33 -17.06 -3.49 -8.47
N PHE A 34 -15.75 -3.48 -8.77
CA PHE A 34 -14.69 -3.49 -7.76
C PHE A 34 -14.75 -2.28 -6.84
N GLU A 35 -14.87 -1.09 -7.40
CA GLU A 35 -15.02 0.15 -6.66
C GLU A 35 -16.28 0.12 -5.77
N THR A 36 -17.41 -0.35 -6.32
CA THR A 36 -18.67 -0.43 -5.57
C THR A 36 -18.57 -1.42 -4.40
N PHE A 37 -18.07 -2.64 -4.62
CA PHE A 37 -18.06 -3.65 -3.56
C PHE A 37 -17.01 -3.38 -2.50
N ILE A 38 -15.83 -2.87 -2.88
CA ILE A 38 -14.76 -2.56 -1.92
C ILE A 38 -15.25 -1.46 -0.97
N ASN A 39 -15.87 -0.42 -1.52
CA ASN A 39 -16.35 0.71 -0.71
C ASN A 39 -17.68 0.45 0.01
N LYS A 40 -18.32 -0.73 -0.12
CA LYS A 40 -19.51 -1.09 0.70
C LYS A 40 -19.22 -1.07 2.19
N ARG A 41 -17.98 -1.37 2.60
CA ARG A 41 -17.55 -1.25 4.00
C ARG A 41 -16.77 0.05 4.15
N PRO A 42 -17.32 1.06 4.82
CA PRO A 42 -16.59 2.31 5.02
C PRO A 42 -15.33 2.04 5.83
N ASN A 43 -14.20 2.63 5.42
CA ASN A 43 -12.92 2.71 6.13
C ASN A 43 -12.16 1.38 6.33
N LYS A 44 -12.85 0.24 6.41
CA LYS A 44 -12.24 -1.06 6.71
C LYS A 44 -11.29 -1.58 5.62
N PRO A 45 -11.57 -1.43 4.32
CA PRO A 45 -10.65 -1.83 3.26
C PRO A 45 -9.33 -1.07 3.31
N ALA A 46 -9.39 0.25 3.58
CA ALA A 46 -8.21 1.10 3.71
C ALA A 46 -7.30 0.65 4.87
N GLU A 47 -7.90 0.40 6.04
CA GLU A 47 -7.18 -0.12 7.22
C GLU A 47 -6.52 -1.47 6.93
N LEU A 48 -7.27 -2.40 6.33
CA LEU A 48 -6.79 -3.75 6.04
C LEU A 48 -5.69 -3.75 4.98
N LEU A 49 -5.77 -2.88 3.98
CA LEU A 49 -4.72 -2.70 2.98
C LEU A 49 -3.43 -2.17 3.62
N ALA A 50 -3.52 -1.16 4.49
CA ALA A 50 -2.36 -0.61 5.19
C ALA A 50 -1.67 -1.66 6.08
N LYS A 51 -2.46 -2.44 6.84
CA LYS A 51 -1.95 -3.55 7.65
C LYS A 51 -1.32 -4.66 6.81
N TYR A 52 -1.88 -4.93 5.63
CA TYR A 52 -1.33 -5.92 4.72
C TYR A 52 0.04 -5.50 4.20
N VAL A 53 0.19 -4.25 3.75
CA VAL A 53 1.48 -3.70 3.34
C VAL A 53 2.49 -3.73 4.49
N ASP A 54 2.11 -3.32 5.70
CA ASP A 54 2.98 -3.41 6.88
C ASP A 54 3.47 -4.83 7.14
N SER A 55 2.59 -5.83 7.04
CA SER A 55 2.96 -7.23 7.25
C SER A 55 4.00 -7.72 6.22
N LYS A 56 3.91 -7.25 4.97
CA LYS A 56 4.81 -7.65 3.89
C LYS A 56 6.17 -6.96 3.93
N LEU A 57 6.22 -5.73 4.44
CA LEU A 57 7.45 -4.95 4.59
C LEU A 57 8.19 -5.22 5.92
N ARG A 58 7.70 -6.12 6.78
CA ARG A 58 8.39 -6.49 8.03
C ARG A 58 9.47 -7.55 7.80
N ALA A 59 10.60 -7.41 8.49
CA ALA A 59 11.79 -8.26 8.41
C ALA A 59 11.57 -9.77 8.66
N GLY A 60 10.41 -10.18 9.17
CA GLY A 60 10.04 -11.59 9.33
C GLY A 60 9.56 -12.26 8.04
N ASN A 61 9.28 -11.50 6.98
CA ASN A 61 8.74 -12.02 5.73
C ASN A 61 9.87 -12.43 4.75
N LYS A 62 10.80 -13.29 5.20
CA LYS A 62 11.98 -13.75 4.44
C LYS A 62 11.67 -14.72 3.28
N GLU A 63 10.39 -14.99 3.03
CA GLU A 63 9.97 -15.96 2.01
C GLU A 63 9.82 -15.34 0.61
N ALA A 64 9.78 -14.01 0.49
CA ALA A 64 9.63 -13.33 -0.80
C ALA A 64 10.93 -12.66 -1.24
N THR A 65 11.29 -12.79 -2.52
CA THR A 65 12.40 -12.02 -3.10
C THR A 65 12.02 -10.55 -3.24
N ASP A 66 13.02 -9.68 -3.44
CA ASP A 66 12.77 -8.26 -3.69
C ASP A 66 11.92 -8.05 -4.96
N GLU A 67 12.06 -8.91 -5.98
CA GLU A 67 11.21 -8.84 -7.18
C GLU A 67 9.76 -9.23 -6.90
N GLU A 68 9.52 -10.34 -6.18
CA GLU A 68 8.17 -10.77 -5.82
C GLU A 68 7.46 -9.76 -4.92
N LEU A 69 8.22 -9.10 -4.03
CA LEU A 69 7.72 -8.04 -3.20
C LEU A 69 7.31 -6.82 -4.04
N GLU A 70 8.11 -6.44 -5.03
CA GLU A 70 7.75 -5.34 -5.95
C GLU A 70 6.48 -5.62 -6.74
N GLU A 71 6.35 -6.80 -7.33
CA GLU A 71 5.14 -7.21 -8.04
C GLU A 71 3.91 -7.18 -7.14
N LEU A 72 4.07 -7.66 -5.89
CA LEU A 72 3.00 -7.62 -4.90
C LEU A 72 2.59 -6.18 -4.56
N LEU A 73 3.56 -5.28 -4.38
CA LEU A 73 3.30 -3.87 -4.10
C LEU A 73 2.55 -3.21 -5.27
N ASP A 74 2.90 -3.52 -6.52
CA ASP A 74 2.17 -3.02 -7.69
C ASP A 74 0.73 -3.51 -7.75
N LYS A 75 0.48 -4.79 -7.47
CA LYS A 75 -0.89 -5.32 -7.39
C LYS A 75 -1.70 -4.64 -6.27
N ILE A 76 -1.07 -4.38 -5.12
CA ILE A 76 -1.69 -3.64 -4.01
C ILE A 76 -2.04 -2.21 -4.45
N MET A 77 -1.17 -1.54 -5.21
CA MET A 77 -1.42 -0.19 -5.72
C MET A 77 -2.59 -0.16 -6.70
N ILE A 78 -2.83 -1.22 -7.47
CA ILE A 78 -4.05 -1.34 -8.30
C ILE A 78 -5.29 -1.37 -7.40
N LEU A 79 -5.31 -2.18 -6.34
CA LEU A 79 -6.42 -2.22 -5.39
C LEU A 79 -6.63 -0.89 -4.67
N PHE A 80 -5.55 -0.20 -4.30
CA PHE A 80 -5.58 1.11 -3.66
C PHE A 80 -6.35 2.16 -4.49
N ARG A 81 -6.31 2.06 -5.83
CA ARG A 81 -7.04 2.99 -6.72
C ARG A 81 -8.57 2.89 -6.57
N PHE A 82 -9.07 1.74 -6.15
CA PHE A 82 -10.52 1.52 -5.96
C PHE A 82 -11.02 1.97 -4.58
N ILE A 83 -10.15 2.41 -3.67
CA ILE A 83 -10.53 2.79 -2.29
C ILE A 83 -10.75 4.31 -2.21
N TYR A 84 -11.87 4.74 -1.62
CA TYR A 84 -12.15 6.17 -1.38
C TYR A 84 -11.41 6.76 -0.18
N GLY A 85 -11.27 6.02 0.93
CA GLY A 85 -10.63 6.48 2.18
C GLY A 85 -9.10 6.45 2.14
N LYS A 86 -8.48 7.20 1.21
CA LYS A 86 -7.02 7.25 1.05
C LYS A 86 -6.30 7.93 2.21
N ASP A 87 -6.93 8.91 2.82
CA ASP A 87 -6.52 9.59 4.06
C ASP A 87 -6.43 8.63 5.25
N ILE A 88 -7.37 7.69 5.34
CA ILE A 88 -7.40 6.65 6.37
C ILE A 88 -6.25 5.67 6.15
N PHE A 89 -6.09 5.16 4.92
CA PHE A 89 -4.96 4.31 4.56
C PHE A 89 -3.65 4.99 4.96
N GLU A 90 -3.51 6.26 4.60
CA GLU A 90 -2.34 7.07 4.87
C GLU A 90 -2.07 7.20 6.38
N ALA A 91 -3.07 7.50 7.19
CA ALA A 91 -2.91 7.61 8.65
C ALA A 91 -2.42 6.30 9.28
N PHE A 92 -2.96 5.16 8.85
CA PHE A 92 -2.52 3.84 9.33
C PHE A 92 -1.11 3.50 8.81
N TYR A 93 -0.83 3.76 7.53
CA TYR A 93 0.46 3.51 6.93
C TYR A 93 1.58 4.30 7.62
N LYS A 94 1.36 5.59 7.90
CA LYS A 94 2.29 6.45 8.64
C LYS A 94 2.60 5.91 10.02
N LYS A 95 1.54 5.55 10.76
CA LYS A 95 1.66 5.02 12.12
C LYS A 95 2.51 3.74 12.15
N ASP A 96 2.30 2.84 11.21
CA ASP A 96 3.03 1.57 11.20
C ASP A 96 4.43 1.69 10.58
N LEU A 97 4.63 2.58 9.59
CA LEU A 97 5.96 2.94 9.10
C LEU A 97 6.83 3.56 10.20
N ALA A 98 6.31 4.52 10.98
CA ALA A 98 7.02 5.12 12.12
C ALA A 98 7.50 4.04 13.10
N LYS A 99 6.63 3.10 13.46
CA LYS A 99 7.00 1.99 14.35
C LYS A 99 8.09 1.10 13.76
N ARG A 100 8.02 0.76 12.46
CA ARG A 100 9.05 -0.08 11.82
C ARG A 100 10.41 0.60 11.79
N LEU A 101 10.43 1.90 11.43
CA LEU A 101 11.65 2.71 11.42
C LEU A 101 12.26 2.84 12.83
N LEU A 102 11.42 3.09 13.85
CA LEU A 102 11.88 3.19 15.25
C LEU A 102 12.38 1.85 15.80
N LEU A 103 11.80 0.72 15.38
CA LEU A 103 12.15 -0.60 15.89
C LEU A 103 13.17 -1.35 15.02
N GLY A 104 13.60 -0.78 13.88
CA GLY A 104 14.52 -1.42 12.94
C GLY A 104 13.99 -2.75 12.37
N LYS A 105 12.68 -2.90 12.21
CA LYS A 105 12.02 -4.17 11.81
C LYS A 105 11.61 -4.22 10.33
N SER A 106 12.22 -3.40 9.49
CA SER A 106 11.93 -3.35 8.05
C SER A 106 12.63 -4.48 7.29
N ALA A 107 11.95 -5.08 6.31
CA ALA A 107 12.50 -6.15 5.48
C ALA A 107 13.59 -5.66 4.54
N SER A 108 13.36 -4.53 3.87
CA SER A 108 14.30 -3.89 2.97
C SER A 108 14.06 -2.39 2.96
N ILE A 109 15.13 -1.61 3.04
CA ILE A 109 15.07 -0.14 2.97
C ILE A 109 14.66 0.30 1.54
N ASP A 110 15.09 -0.44 0.52
CA ASP A 110 14.82 -0.09 -0.86
C ASP A 110 13.36 -0.40 -1.25
N ALA A 111 12.79 -1.50 -0.74
CA ALA A 111 11.36 -1.78 -0.86
C ALA A 111 10.49 -0.70 -0.18
N GLU A 112 10.93 -0.16 0.98
CA GLU A 112 10.23 0.94 1.64
C GLU A 112 10.25 2.23 0.81
N LYS A 113 11.42 2.59 0.25
CA LYS A 113 11.54 3.75 -0.64
C LYS A 113 10.68 3.59 -1.88
N SER A 114 10.65 2.40 -2.47
CA SER A 114 9.84 2.12 -3.65
C SER A 114 8.35 2.25 -3.34
N MET A 115 7.87 1.67 -2.24
CA MET A 115 6.46 1.80 -1.84
C MET A 115 6.05 3.26 -1.61
N LEU A 116 6.92 4.05 -0.97
CA LEU A 116 6.69 5.50 -0.80
C LEU A 116 6.62 6.23 -2.13
N PHE A 117 7.48 5.87 -3.09
CA PHE A 117 7.47 6.44 -4.42
C PHE A 117 6.19 6.09 -5.19
N LYS A 118 5.73 4.82 -5.12
CA LYS A 118 4.47 4.38 -5.73
C LYS A 118 3.25 5.08 -5.10
N LEU A 119 3.21 5.23 -3.77
CA LEU A 119 2.16 5.99 -3.09
C LEU A 119 2.15 7.46 -3.51
N LYS A 120 3.34 8.07 -3.64
CA LYS A 120 3.50 9.44 -4.11
C LYS A 120 2.97 9.62 -5.55
N GLN A 121 3.26 8.68 -6.44
CA GLN A 121 2.71 8.71 -7.81
C GLN A 121 1.19 8.44 -7.84
N GLY A 122 0.72 7.42 -7.10
CA GLY A 122 -0.67 6.98 -7.12
C GLY A 122 -1.66 7.91 -6.41
N MET A 123 -1.22 8.73 -5.46
CA MET A 123 -2.08 9.68 -4.74
C MET A 123 -2.26 11.03 -5.48
N CYS A 124 -1.44 11.34 -6.49
CA CYS A 124 -1.41 12.60 -7.26
C CYS A 124 -2.16 13.77 -6.58
N LEU A 125 -1.60 14.24 -5.46
CA LEU A 125 -1.98 15.49 -4.82
C LEU A 125 -0.68 16.22 -4.46
N ALA A 126 -0.57 17.43 -4.99
CA ALA A 126 0.62 18.25 -5.08
C ALA A 126 1.14 18.95 -3.79
N PRO A 127 0.82 18.57 -2.53
CA PRO A 127 1.57 19.11 -1.37
C PRO A 127 2.41 18.10 -0.56
N TYR A 128 2.46 16.81 -0.91
CA TYR A 128 3.08 15.78 -0.04
C TYR A 128 4.61 15.75 0.04
N ILE A 129 5.32 16.56 -0.75
CA ILE A 129 6.79 16.64 -0.72
C ILE A 129 7.29 17.34 0.56
N SER A 130 6.50 18.25 1.13
CA SER A 130 6.77 18.83 2.47
C SER A 130 6.55 17.80 3.60
N TRP A 131 5.61 16.88 3.39
CA TRP A 131 5.20 15.92 4.41
C TRP A 131 6.27 14.85 4.71
N PHE A 132 7.01 14.37 3.69
CA PHE A 132 8.07 13.38 3.91
C PHE A 132 9.28 13.95 4.64
N SER A 133 9.70 15.18 4.28
CA SER A 133 10.76 15.89 5.00
C SER A 133 10.36 16.14 6.45
N HIS A 134 9.14 16.63 6.69
CA HIS A 134 8.64 16.87 8.05
C HIS A 134 8.46 15.59 8.87
N PHE A 135 8.02 14.49 8.26
CA PHE A 135 7.84 13.20 8.93
C PHE A 135 9.17 12.52 9.27
N VAL A 136 10.12 12.47 8.33
CA VAL A 136 11.47 11.93 8.61
C VAL A 136 12.18 12.80 9.64
N VAL A 137 12.09 14.13 9.55
CA VAL A 137 12.63 15.05 10.56
C VAL A 137 11.97 14.81 11.92
N SER A 138 10.65 14.62 12.00
CA SER A 138 9.95 14.34 13.28
C SER A 138 10.37 13.00 13.89
N VAL A 139 10.47 11.94 13.08
CA VAL A 139 10.87 10.60 13.55
C VAL A 139 12.35 10.58 13.97
N PHE A 140 13.24 11.25 13.24
CA PHE A 140 14.64 11.41 13.64
C PHE A 140 14.81 12.33 14.84
N TYR A 141 14.00 13.38 14.98
CA TYR A 141 14.03 14.27 16.14
C TYR A 141 13.62 13.54 17.43
N GLU A 142 12.59 12.69 17.39
CA GLU A 142 12.23 11.84 18.54
C GLU A 142 13.32 10.82 18.90
N SER A 143 13.99 10.25 17.90
CA SER A 143 15.12 9.32 18.11
C SER A 143 16.34 10.02 18.71
N TRP A 144 16.69 11.21 18.21
CA TRP A 144 17.78 12.02 18.74
C TRP A 144 17.48 12.53 20.15
N TRP A 145 16.26 13.01 20.42
CA TRP A 145 15.83 13.44 21.75
C TRP A 145 15.96 12.32 22.79
N ARG A 146 15.51 11.10 22.48
CA ARG A 146 15.66 9.95 23.39
C ARG A 146 17.11 9.55 23.65
N THR A 147 18.02 9.81 22.70
CA THR A 147 19.44 9.49 22.84
C THR A 147 20.20 10.56 23.63
N VAL A 148 19.70 11.80 23.65
CA VAL A 148 20.29 12.94 24.38
C VAL A 148 19.75 13.07 25.81
N THR A 149 18.57 12.52 26.11
CA THR A 149 17.95 12.55 27.46
C THR A 149 18.06 11.24 28.24
N SER A 150 18.95 10.31 27.85
CA SER A 150 19.23 9.06 28.58
C SER A 150 20.70 8.95 28.92
#